data_AF-A0A2G9UUL4-F1
#
_entry.id   AF-A0A2G9UUL4-F1
#
_cell.length_a   1.000
_cell.length_b   1.000
_cell.length_c   1.000
_cell.angle_alpha   90.00
_cell.angle_beta   90.00
_cell.angle_gamma   90.00
#
_symmetry.space_group_name_H-M   'P 1'
#
loop_
_entity.id
_entity.type
_entity.pdbx_description
1 polymer ?
#
loop_
_entity_poly.entity_id
_entity_poly.type
_entity_poly.pdbx_seq_one_letter_code
_entity_poly.pdbx_strand_id
1 'polypeptide(L)'
;MVKSGLDPSNNSDTNVPRVSQYRLATHLTMAFLLYSLFLYNGISHFVTPQVQLTNLPKFGMLRGLSHSAKALVFITAFMGAFVAGLDAGLVYNSWPKFAESWIPENMLARSPLWKNFFENDVTTQFIHRNLVSD
;
A
#
# COMPACT_ATOMS: atom_id res chain seq x y z
N MET A 1 -26.39 34.12 -5.55
CA MET A 1 -25.28 33.18 -5.26
C MET A 1 -25.65 32.41 -4.00
N VAL A 2 -26.05 31.15 -4.13
CA VAL A 2 -26.59 30.36 -3.00
C VAL A 2 -25.41 29.92 -2.14
N LYS A 3 -25.49 30.18 -0.83
CA LYS A 3 -24.47 29.75 0.13
C LYS A 3 -24.42 28.23 0.13
N SER A 4 -23.34 27.67 -0.39
CA SER A 4 -23.00 26.25 -0.25
C SER A 4 -22.88 25.99 1.25
N GLY A 5 -23.84 25.27 1.84
CA GLY A 5 -23.88 24.96 3.27
C GLY A 5 -22.76 23.99 3.73
N LEU A 6 -21.67 23.94 2.99
CA LEU A 6 -20.47 23.18 3.31
C LEU A 6 -19.59 24.07 4.19
N ASP A 7 -19.89 24.08 5.48
CA ASP A 7 -18.93 24.52 6.49
C ASP A 7 -17.89 23.40 6.68
N PRO A 8 -16.65 23.57 6.20
CA PRO A 8 -15.62 22.54 6.29
C PRO A 8 -15.15 22.31 7.74
N SER A 9 -15.66 23.04 8.73
CA SER A 9 -15.37 22.81 10.15
C SER A 9 -16.22 21.70 10.79
N ASN A 10 -17.30 21.24 10.11
CA ASN A 10 -18.26 20.26 10.63
C ASN A 10 -18.40 18.99 9.79
N ASN A 11 -17.44 18.73 8.90
CA ASN A 11 -17.35 17.56 8.01
C ASN A 11 -16.91 16.26 8.69
N SER A 12 -16.90 16.20 10.03
CA SER A 12 -16.93 14.92 10.73
C SER A 12 -18.37 14.43 10.73
N ASP A 13 -18.80 13.78 9.64
CA ASP A 13 -20.02 12.99 9.62
C ASP A 13 -19.92 11.97 10.76
N THR A 14 -20.51 12.28 11.92
CA THR A 14 -20.53 11.41 13.11
C THR A 14 -21.20 10.07 12.82
N ASN A 15 -21.95 9.98 11.72
CA ASN A 15 -22.59 8.77 11.22
C ASN A 15 -21.63 7.81 10.50
N VAL A 16 -20.47 8.27 10.03
CA VAL A 16 -19.48 7.43 9.34
C VAL A 16 -18.21 7.33 10.20
N PRO A 17 -18.02 6.24 10.98
CA PRO A 17 -16.83 6.09 11.79
C PRO A 17 -15.59 5.99 10.90
N ARG A 18 -14.72 6.99 10.98
CA ARG A 18 -13.43 7.04 10.27
C ARG A 18 -12.28 6.72 11.21
N VAL A 19 -11.28 6.01 10.70
CA VAL A 19 -9.99 5.82 11.37
C VAL A 19 -8.90 6.51 10.57
N SER A 20 -7.87 7.02 11.24
CA SER A 20 -6.71 7.55 10.54
C SER A 20 -6.05 6.46 9.69
N GLN A 21 -5.67 6.83 8.46
CA GLN A 21 -4.88 6.01 7.54
C GLN A 21 -3.60 5.47 8.17
N TYR A 22 -2.98 6.20 9.10
CA TYR A 22 -1.81 5.71 9.82
C TYR A 22 -2.15 4.52 10.72
N ARG A 23 -3.28 4.60 11.46
CA ARG A 23 -3.74 3.49 12.32
C ARG A 23 -4.10 2.27 11.48
N LEU A 24 -4.78 2.49 10.35
CA LEU A 24 -5.13 1.42 9.42
C LEU A 24 -3.88 0.76 8.82
N ALA A 25 -2.92 1.56 8.36
CA ALA A 25 -1.65 1.07 7.83
C ALA A 25 -0.84 0.30 8.88
N THR A 26 -0.72 0.82 10.10
CA THR A 26 -0.05 0.11 11.20
C THR A 26 -0.76 -1.20 11.51
N HIS A 27 -2.08 -1.22 11.57
CA HIS A 27 -2.85 -2.43 11.86
C HIS A 27 -2.63 -3.51 10.78
N LEU A 28 -2.80 -3.15 9.50
CA LEU A 28 -2.59 -4.09 8.39
C LEU A 28 -1.14 -4.59 8.37
N THR A 29 -0.17 -3.70 8.55
CA THR A 29 1.26 -4.06 8.58
C THR A 29 1.56 -5.07 9.68
N MET A 30 1.07 -4.82 10.89
CA MET A 30 1.26 -5.73 12.01
C MET A 30 0.59 -7.08 11.76
N ALA A 31 -0.65 -7.09 11.26
CA ALA A 31 -1.37 -8.31 10.91
C ALA A 31 -0.62 -9.13 9.85
N PHE A 32 -0.15 -8.47 8.79
CA PHE A 32 0.59 -9.12 7.70
C PHE A 32 1.93 -9.73 8.19
N LEU A 33 2.65 -9.01 9.05
CA LEU A 33 3.90 -9.51 9.64
C LEU A 33 3.66 -10.71 10.55
N LEU A 34 2.70 -10.60 11.48
CA LEU A 34 2.36 -11.70 12.39
C LEU A 34 1.90 -12.95 11.63
N TYR A 35 1.01 -12.77 10.66
CA TYR A 35 0.55 -13.86 9.80
C TYR A 35 1.72 -14.52 9.05
N SER A 36 2.60 -13.72 8.43
CA SER A 36 3.77 -14.22 7.72
C SER A 36 4.72 -14.99 8.63
N LEU A 37 4.91 -14.52 9.87
CA LEU A 37 5.74 -15.19 10.88
C LEU A 37 5.12 -16.52 11.31
N PHE A 38 3.82 -16.55 11.62
CA PHE A 38 3.15 -17.80 12.00
C PHE A 38 3.13 -18.81 10.85
N LEU A 39 2.85 -18.35 9.63
CA LEU A 39 2.90 -19.19 8.44
C LEU A 39 4.31 -19.75 8.21
N TYR A 40 5.34 -18.92 8.31
CA TYR A 40 6.72 -19.36 8.17
C TYR A 40 7.11 -20.38 9.25
N ASN A 41 6.75 -20.14 10.51
CA ASN A 41 7.02 -21.08 11.61
C ASN A 41 6.28 -22.40 11.42
N GLY A 42 5.00 -22.34 11.03
CA GLY A 42 4.19 -23.53 10.75
C GLY A 42 4.79 -24.36 9.63
N ILE A 43 5.10 -23.75 8.48
CA ILE A 43 5.77 -24.44 7.37
C ILE A 43 7.12 -25.01 7.82
N SER A 44 7.94 -24.24 8.54
CA SER A 44 9.27 -24.70 8.98
C SER A 44 9.21 -25.85 9.98
N HIS A 45 8.13 -25.97 10.75
CA HIS A 45 7.96 -27.06 11.72
C HIS A 45 7.32 -28.32 11.10
N PHE A 46 6.32 -28.14 10.23
CA PHE A 46 5.55 -29.25 9.66
C PHE A 46 6.12 -29.80 8.34
N VAL A 47 6.93 -29.01 7.62
CA VAL A 47 7.54 -29.42 6.36
C VAL A 47 9.00 -29.77 6.60
N THR A 48 9.32 -31.06 6.54
CA THR A 48 10.71 -31.52 6.57
C THR A 48 11.45 -31.04 5.31
N PRO A 49 12.61 -30.36 5.44
CA PRO A 49 13.41 -29.98 4.28
C PRO A 49 13.86 -31.23 3.53
N GLN A 50 13.31 -31.47 2.33
CA GLN A 50 13.61 -32.69 1.58
C GLN A 50 14.95 -32.64 0.83
N VAL A 51 15.49 -31.45 0.55
CA VAL A 51 16.75 -31.29 -0.21
C VAL A 51 17.54 -30.06 0.24
N GLN A 52 18.82 -30.23 0.59
CA GLN A 52 19.77 -29.13 0.73
C GLN A 52 20.22 -28.66 -0.65
N LEU A 53 19.50 -27.70 -1.22
CA LEU A 53 19.76 -27.12 -2.55
C LEU A 53 20.93 -26.11 -2.58
N THR A 54 21.81 -26.14 -1.58
CA THR A 54 22.85 -25.11 -1.36
C THR A 54 23.91 -25.03 -2.46
N ASN A 55 24.04 -26.07 -3.29
CA ASN A 55 25.09 -26.17 -4.30
C ASN A 55 24.58 -26.01 -5.75
N LEU A 56 23.34 -25.56 -5.97
CA LEU A 56 22.84 -25.34 -7.33
C LEU A 56 23.36 -24.01 -7.92
N PRO A 57 23.82 -24.01 -9.19
CA PRO A 57 24.15 -22.77 -9.87
C PRO A 57 22.91 -21.87 -9.94
N LYS A 58 23.08 -20.55 -9.74
CA LYS A 58 22.02 -19.52 -9.67
C LYS A 58 21.11 -19.54 -8.43
N PHE A 59 21.34 -20.39 -7.43
CA PHE A 59 20.54 -20.40 -6.20
C PHE A 59 20.57 -19.05 -5.45
N GLY A 60 21.71 -18.36 -5.46
CA GLY A 60 21.84 -17.01 -4.89
C GLY A 60 20.93 -15.97 -5.57
N MET A 61 20.82 -16.02 -6.90
CA MET A 61 19.93 -15.14 -7.68
C MET A 61 18.47 -15.43 -7.36
N LEU A 62 18.07 -16.72 -7.32
CA LEU A 62 16.71 -17.11 -6.97
C LEU A 62 16.33 -16.66 -5.55
N ARG A 63 17.26 -16.82 -4.59
CA ARG A 63 17.07 -16.33 -3.22
C ARG A 63 16.89 -14.81 -3.18
N GLY A 64 17.70 -14.07 -3.93
CA GLY A 64 17.57 -12.62 -4.09
C GLY A 64 16.20 -12.23 -4.64
N LEU A 65 15.77 -12.84 -5.75
CA LEU A 65 14.46 -12.60 -6.35
C LEU A 65 13.30 -12.92 -5.39
N SER A 66 13.40 -14.01 -4.63
CA SER A 66 12.39 -14.36 -3.62
C SER A 66 12.27 -13.29 -2.53
N HIS A 67 13.40 -12.80 -2.00
CA HIS A 67 13.39 -11.71 -1.02
C HIS A 67 12.85 -10.41 -1.61
N SER A 68 13.23 -10.07 -2.84
CA SER A 68 12.72 -8.88 -3.54
C SER A 68 11.22 -8.96 -3.79
N ALA A 69 10.70 -10.10 -4.24
CA ALA A 69 9.27 -10.31 -4.44
C ALA A 69 8.50 -10.17 -3.12
N LYS A 70 9.01 -10.76 -2.03
CA LYS A 70 8.41 -10.58 -0.69
C LYS A 70 8.37 -9.11 -0.27
N ALA A 71 9.46 -8.38 -0.49
CA ALA A 71 9.53 -6.96 -0.15
C ALA A 71 8.54 -6.14 -0.99
N LEU A 72 8.45 -6.42 -2.30
CA LEU A 72 7.52 -5.74 -3.20
C LEU A 72 6.06 -5.96 -2.75
N VAL A 73 5.66 -7.22 -2.51
CA VAL A 73 4.31 -7.55 -2.02
C VAL A 73 4.01 -6.82 -0.70
N PHE A 74 4.97 -6.78 0.22
CA PHE A 74 4.80 -6.07 1.49
C PHE A 74 4.61 -4.56 1.29
N ILE A 75 5.45 -3.93 0.47
CA ILE A 75 5.34 -2.49 0.17
C ILE A 75 4.00 -2.19 -0.52
N THR A 76 3.56 -3.04 -1.46
CA THR A 76 2.27 -2.91 -2.14
C THR A 76 1.11 -2.98 -1.15
N ALA A 77 1.09 -3.97 -0.26
CA ALA A 77 0.06 -4.11 0.77
C ALA A 77 0.06 -2.91 1.74
N PHE A 78 1.24 -2.45 2.15
CA PHE A 78 1.41 -1.27 3.01
C PHE A 78 0.83 0.01 2.35
N MET A 79 1.16 0.25 1.08
CA MET A 79 0.59 1.38 0.33
C MET A 79 -0.92 1.23 0.10
N GLY A 80 -1.41 0.01 -0.09
CA GLY A 80 -2.85 -0.27 -0.18
C GLY A 80 -3.63 0.15 1.06
N ALA A 81 -3.04 0.05 2.26
CA ALA A 81 -3.68 0.54 3.48
C ALA A 81 -3.85 2.07 3.51
N PHE A 82 -2.88 2.82 2.99
CA PHE A 82 -3.04 4.27 2.84
C PHE A 82 -4.07 4.62 1.77
N VAL A 83 -4.12 3.87 0.66
CA VAL A 83 -5.17 4.04 -0.35
C VAL A 83 -6.56 3.84 0.25
N ALA A 84 -6.74 2.79 1.04
CA ALA A 84 -8.00 2.53 1.74
C ALA A 84 -8.31 3.59 2.79
N GLY A 85 -7.32 4.05 3.55
CA GLY A 85 -7.52 5.03 4.62
C GLY A 85 -7.80 6.46 4.14
N LEU A 86 -7.31 6.82 2.95
CA LEU A 86 -7.54 8.12 2.32
C LEU A 86 -8.71 8.12 1.33
N ASP A 87 -9.39 6.99 1.15
CA ASP A 87 -10.30 6.73 0.02
C ASP A 87 -9.69 7.05 -1.35
N ALA A 88 -8.36 6.96 -1.45
CA ALA A 88 -7.61 7.36 -2.63
C ALA A 88 -7.95 6.48 -3.85
N GLY A 89 -8.54 5.30 -3.63
CA GLY A 89 -9.04 4.42 -4.68
C GLY A 89 -10.09 5.06 -5.58
N LEU A 90 -10.74 6.13 -5.12
CA LEU A 90 -11.80 6.83 -5.84
C LEU A 90 -11.30 7.98 -6.73
N VAL A 91 -10.01 8.35 -6.63
CA VAL A 91 -9.47 9.56 -7.28
C VAL A 91 -9.28 9.34 -8.79
N TYR A 92 -8.53 8.31 -9.18
CA TYR A 92 -8.35 7.90 -10.59
C TYR A 92 -8.73 6.44 -10.80
N ASN A 93 -9.70 6.19 -11.67
CA ASN A 93 -10.18 4.84 -11.94
C ASN A 93 -9.49 4.17 -13.15
N SER A 94 -8.79 4.93 -14.00
CA SER A 94 -8.08 4.42 -15.18
C SER A 94 -6.60 4.11 -14.90
N TRP A 95 -6.03 3.20 -15.69
CA TRP A 95 -4.59 2.87 -15.75
C TRP A 95 -4.28 2.31 -17.15
N PRO A 96 -3.09 2.53 -17.75
CA PRO A 96 -1.89 3.16 -17.20
C PRO A 96 -1.92 4.69 -17.14
N LYS A 97 -2.84 5.33 -17.86
CA LYS A 97 -3.14 6.76 -17.69
C LYS A 97 -4.06 6.98 -16.50
N PHE A 98 -3.85 8.08 -15.79
CA PHE A 98 -4.67 8.57 -14.69
C PHE A 98 -5.57 9.68 -15.24
N ALA A 99 -6.81 9.31 -15.60
CA ALA A 99 -7.66 10.02 -16.55
C ALA A 99 -6.96 10.22 -17.91
N GLU A 100 -6.85 11.46 -18.39
CA GLU A 100 -6.21 11.78 -19.66
C GLU A 100 -4.69 11.94 -19.56
N SER A 101 -4.15 11.97 -18.33
CA SER A 101 -2.74 12.28 -18.05
C SER A 101 -1.95 11.03 -17.64
N TRP A 102 -0.68 10.95 -18.03
CA TRP A 102 0.23 9.88 -17.57
C TRP A 102 0.71 10.09 -16.14
N ILE A 103 0.91 11.36 -15.76
CA ILE A 103 1.27 11.76 -14.41
C ILE A 103 0.11 12.63 -13.90
N PRO A 104 -0.55 12.23 -12.80
CA PRO A 104 -1.58 13.03 -12.16
C PRO A 104 -1.11 14.43 -11.77
N GLU A 105 -2.02 15.39 -11.80
CA GLU A 105 -1.77 16.72 -11.22
C GLU A 105 -1.80 16.66 -9.69
N ASN A 106 -1.27 17.69 -9.02
CA ASN A 106 -1.32 17.85 -7.57
C ASN A 106 -0.61 16.78 -6.72
N MET A 107 0.23 15.93 -7.31
CA MET A 107 1.00 14.92 -6.57
C MET A 107 1.89 15.49 -5.46
N LEU A 108 2.41 16.71 -5.64
CA LEU A 108 3.31 17.37 -4.68
C LEU A 108 2.66 18.57 -3.98
N ALA A 109 1.32 18.60 -3.91
CA ALA A 109 0.57 19.74 -3.38
C ALA A 109 0.72 19.96 -1.87
N ARG A 110 1.15 18.95 -1.10
CA ARG A 110 1.35 19.06 0.36
C ARG A 110 2.76 19.52 0.71
N SER A 111 2.87 20.34 1.75
CA SER A 111 4.14 20.72 2.38
C SER A 111 4.21 20.18 3.82
N PRO A 112 5.35 19.63 4.27
CA PRO A 112 6.56 19.31 3.48
C PRO A 112 6.34 18.17 2.47
N LEU A 113 7.21 18.08 1.45
CA LEU A 113 7.05 17.18 0.30
C LEU A 113 6.86 15.71 0.68
N TRP A 114 7.51 15.23 1.74
CA TRP A 114 7.41 13.83 2.18
C TRP A 114 5.99 13.43 2.62
N LYS A 115 5.15 14.40 3.02
CA LYS A 115 3.75 14.11 3.39
C LYS A 115 2.93 13.64 2.21
N ASN A 116 3.29 14.01 0.98
CA ASN A 116 2.54 13.57 -0.19
C ASN A 116 2.52 12.05 -0.34
N PHE A 117 3.54 11.35 0.16
CA PHE A 117 3.58 9.89 0.05
C PHE A 117 2.53 9.20 0.96
N PHE A 118 2.02 9.87 2.00
CA PHE A 118 1.18 9.27 3.05
C PHE A 118 -0.13 10.01 3.32
N GLU A 119 -0.25 11.27 2.91
CA GLU A 119 -1.39 12.17 3.18
C GLU A 119 -1.99 12.77 1.90
N ASN A 120 -1.38 12.55 0.73
CA ASN A 120 -1.92 12.98 -0.56
C ASN A 120 -2.49 11.76 -1.28
N ASP A 121 -3.81 11.77 -1.42
CA ASP A 121 -4.61 10.72 -2.05
C ASP A 121 -4.14 10.41 -3.46
N VAL A 122 -3.91 11.43 -4.30
CA VAL A 122 -3.41 11.26 -5.67
C VAL A 122 -2.07 10.52 -5.67
N THR A 123 -1.12 10.95 -4.86
CA THR A 123 0.23 10.37 -4.83
C THR A 123 0.24 8.96 -4.27
N THR A 124 -0.48 8.72 -3.19
CA THR A 124 -0.62 7.38 -2.61
C THR A 124 -1.27 6.42 -3.62
N GLN A 125 -2.33 6.84 -4.32
CA GLN A 125 -2.98 6.00 -5.33
C GLN A 125 -2.05 5.72 -6.51
N PHE A 126 -1.33 6.74 -7.01
CA PHE A 126 -0.36 6.60 -8.08
C PHE A 126 0.72 5.58 -7.73
N ILE A 127 1.34 5.71 -6.56
CA ILE A 127 2.39 4.79 -6.10
C ILE A 127 1.84 3.38 -5.99
N HIS A 128 0.69 3.19 -5.34
CA HIS A 128 0.11 1.87 -5.15
C HIS A 128 -0.24 1.18 -6.48
N ARG A 129 -0.88 1.89 -7.42
CA ARG A 129 -1.23 1.33 -8.74
C ARG A 129 0.01 0.88 -9.51
N ASN A 130 1.08 1.68 -9.53
CA ASN A 130 2.32 1.32 -10.23
C ASN A 130 3.12 0.20 -9.54
N LEU A 131 2.89 -0.06 -8.25
CA LEU A 131 3.52 -1.18 -7.53
C LEU A 131 2.83 -2.52 -7.78
N VAL A 132 1.55 -2.53 -8.15
CA VAL A 132 0.73 -3.74 -8.31
C VAL A 132 0.38 -4.07 -9.76
N SER A 133 0.46 -3.09 -10.66
CA SER A 133 0.06 -3.27 -12.05
C SER A 133 0.87 -4.35 -12.78
N ASP A 134 0.16 -5.29 -13.40
CA ASP A 134 0.65 -6.29 -14.35
C ASP A 134 0.93 -5.69 -15.74
#